data_AF-A0A2T2WTA0-F1
#
_entry.id   AF-A0A2T2WTA0-F1
#
_cell.length_a   1.000
_cell.length_b   1.000
_cell.length_c   1.000
_cell.angle_alpha   90.00
_cell.angle_beta   90.00
_cell.angle_gamma   90.00
#
_symmetry.space_group_name_H-M   'P 1'
#
loop_
_entity.id
_entity.type
_entity.pdbx_description
1 polymer ?
#
loop_
_entity_poly.entity_id
_entity_poly.type
_entity_poly.pdbx_seq_one_letter_code
_entity_poly.pdbx_strand_id
1 'polypeptide(L)'
;MRFKKALTIPTILGIGLVFGTVVSTMTYAISNAASTYPNNPAPRFPKNVHGQTYGSIANVTSMSQYPDLVLVQATNGKVGYVYAHQLDGGPMPKTPQQAIAMNPKGPRIIPVYAVNGMTVIGHFVIGGGTVTTSNR
;
A
#
# COMPACT_ATOMS: atom_id res chain seq x y z
N MET A 1 -28.11 20.45 54.19
CA MET A 1 -27.32 19.61 55.14
C MET A 1 -28.23 18.51 55.65
N ARG A 2 -27.99 17.19 55.60
CA ARG A 2 -26.79 16.36 55.46
C ARG A 2 -27.20 14.96 54.95
N PHE A 3 -26.38 14.45 54.02
CA PHE A 3 -26.02 13.07 53.65
C PHE A 3 -27.05 11.92 53.70
N LYS A 4 -27.42 11.43 52.50
CA LYS A 4 -28.07 10.13 52.29
C LYS A 4 -27.03 9.06 51.90
N LYS A 5 -27.01 8.00 52.71
CA LYS A 5 -26.88 6.55 52.44
C LYS A 5 -25.77 6.00 51.51
N ALA A 6 -25.25 4.86 51.96
CA ALA A 6 -24.13 4.10 51.42
C ALA A 6 -24.44 3.32 50.11
N LEU A 7 -23.36 3.14 49.34
CA LEU A 7 -22.91 1.93 48.63
C LEU A 7 -23.89 1.18 47.71
N THR A 8 -23.66 1.32 46.39
CA THR A 8 -23.63 0.20 45.43
C THR A 8 -22.73 0.62 44.25
N ILE A 9 -21.72 -0.18 43.95
CA ILE A 9 -20.86 -0.05 42.76
C ILE A 9 -21.48 -0.93 41.67
N PRO A 10 -22.00 -0.39 40.56
CA PRO A 10 -22.15 -1.16 39.34
C PRO A 10 -20.93 -0.91 38.46
N THR A 11 -20.19 -2.00 38.20
CA THR A 11 -19.08 -2.13 37.27
C THR A 11 -19.51 -1.63 35.88
N ILE A 12 -18.89 -0.56 35.37
CA ILE A 12 -19.05 -0.17 33.96
C ILE A 12 -17.93 -0.83 33.16
N LEU A 13 -18.32 -1.89 32.46
CA LEU A 13 -17.58 -2.47 31.35
C LEU A 13 -17.56 -1.43 30.22
N GLY A 14 -16.55 -0.56 30.21
CA GLY A 14 -16.32 0.43 29.17
C GLY A 14 -14.89 0.33 28.71
N ILE A 15 -14.65 -0.50 27.68
CA ILE A 15 -13.38 -0.50 26.94
C ILE A 15 -13.31 0.85 26.23
N GLY A 16 -12.76 1.85 26.91
CA GLY A 16 -12.42 3.14 26.31
C GLY A 16 -11.15 2.99 25.47
N LEU A 17 -11.20 2.19 24.40
CA LEU A 17 -10.23 2.37 23.34
C LEU A 17 -10.74 3.52 22.49
N VAL A 18 -10.19 4.70 22.76
CA VAL A 18 -10.32 5.87 21.90
C VAL A 18 -9.66 5.52 20.58
N PHE A 19 -10.40 4.88 19.67
CA PHE A 19 -10.05 4.90 18.26
C PHE A 19 -10.27 6.33 17.81
N GLY A 20 -9.19 7.12 17.84
CA GLY A 20 -9.19 8.49 17.36
C GLY A 20 -9.81 8.53 15.97
N THR A 21 -11.03 9.05 15.89
CA THR A 21 -11.67 9.36 14.63
C THR A 21 -10.93 10.56 14.06
N VAL A 22 -9.90 10.31 13.25
CA VAL A 22 -9.36 11.36 12.39
C VAL A 22 -10.43 11.65 11.36
N VAL A 23 -11.22 12.69 11.64
CA VAL A 23 -12.09 13.33 10.66
C VAL A 23 -11.17 13.98 9.64
N SER A 24 -10.79 13.23 8.62
CA SER A 24 -10.10 13.75 7.46
C SER A 24 -11.15 14.47 6.61
N THR A 25 -11.31 15.77 6.77
CA THR A 25 -12.19 16.59 5.93
C THR A 25 -11.67 16.53 4.49
N MET A 26 -12.31 15.68 3.68
CA MET A 26 -12.03 15.54 2.25
C MET A 26 -12.57 16.78 1.51
N THR A 27 -11.73 17.80 1.33
CA THR A 27 -12.08 18.92 0.45
C THR A 27 -11.80 18.52 -1.00
N TYR A 28 -12.85 18.08 -1.71
CA TYR A 28 -12.78 17.91 -3.17
C TYR A 28 -12.94 19.28 -3.84
N ALA A 29 -11.83 19.91 -4.24
CA ALA A 29 -11.88 21.04 -5.16
C ALA A 29 -12.09 20.51 -6.58
N ILE A 30 -13.27 20.77 -7.16
CA ILE A 30 -13.57 20.47 -8.57
C ILE A 30 -13.14 21.69 -9.38
N SER A 31 -12.03 21.57 -10.12
CA SER A 31 -11.56 22.65 -11.01
C SER A 31 -12.01 22.39 -12.44
N ASN A 32 -12.54 23.45 -13.06
CA ASN A 32 -13.16 23.48 -14.38
C ASN A 32 -12.26 22.93 -15.50
N ALA A 33 -12.87 22.20 -16.44
CA ALA A 33 -12.22 21.61 -17.59
C ALA A 33 -11.84 22.67 -18.65
N ALA A 34 -10.55 22.73 -18.98
CA ALA A 34 -10.05 23.28 -20.23
C ALA A 34 -9.14 22.23 -20.88
N SER A 35 -9.54 21.75 -22.05
CA SER A 35 -8.94 20.62 -22.75
C SER A 35 -7.69 21.02 -23.52
N THR A 36 -6.52 20.67 -22.99
CA THR A 36 -5.25 20.60 -23.72
C THR A 36 -4.43 19.45 -23.10
N TYR A 37 -4.36 18.28 -23.71
CA TYR A 37 -3.59 17.15 -23.16
C TYR A 37 -2.10 17.26 -23.58
N PRO A 38 -1.18 17.59 -22.65
CA PRO A 38 -0.19 16.61 -22.21
C PRO A 38 0.18 16.83 -20.72
N ASN A 39 -0.73 16.48 -19.81
CA ASN A 39 -0.45 16.37 -18.38
C ASN A 39 -1.60 15.56 -17.80
N ASN A 40 -1.49 14.22 -17.80
CA ASN A 40 -2.35 13.44 -16.92
C ASN A 40 -1.99 13.87 -15.50
N PRO A 41 -2.84 14.60 -14.75
CA PRO A 41 -2.51 14.96 -13.39
C PRO A 41 -2.21 13.65 -12.66
N ALA A 42 -1.02 13.55 -12.05
CA ALA A 42 -0.62 12.36 -11.34
C ALA A 42 -1.79 11.91 -10.44
N PRO A 43 -2.19 10.63 -10.48
CA PRO A 43 -3.34 10.18 -9.70
C PRO A 43 -3.19 10.62 -8.25
N ARG A 44 -4.22 11.27 -7.71
CA ARG A 44 -4.17 11.75 -6.33
C ARG A 44 -4.34 10.56 -5.40
N PHE A 45 -3.25 10.12 -4.80
CA PHE A 45 -3.26 9.04 -3.82
C PHE A 45 -3.56 9.57 -2.42
N PRO A 46 -4.36 8.85 -1.62
CA PRO A 46 -4.46 9.12 -0.19
C PRO A 46 -3.11 8.90 0.49
N LYS A 47 -2.92 9.56 1.64
CA LYS A 47 -1.73 9.40 2.48
C LYS A 47 -2.05 8.62 3.75
N ASN A 48 -1.12 7.78 4.20
CA ASN A 48 -1.25 7.07 5.46
C ASN A 48 -0.82 7.94 6.66
N VAL A 49 -0.82 7.35 7.87
CA VAL A 49 -0.42 8.03 9.12
C VAL A 49 1.03 8.52 9.14
N HIS A 50 1.88 8.03 8.23
CA HIS A 50 3.27 8.46 8.04
C HIS A 50 3.45 9.40 6.85
N GLY A 51 2.35 9.87 6.23
CA GLY A 51 2.39 10.77 5.09
C GLY A 51 2.74 10.12 3.75
N GLN A 52 2.86 8.78 3.70
CA GLN A 52 3.19 8.01 2.50
C GLN A 52 1.93 7.84 1.64
N THR A 53 2.08 8.02 0.33
CA THR A 53 1.01 7.79 -0.65
C THR A 53 0.76 6.30 -0.86
N TYR A 54 -0.50 5.89 -0.98
CA TYR A 54 -0.85 4.49 -1.21
C TYR A 54 -1.98 4.32 -2.22
N GLY A 55 -1.96 3.24 -3.01
CA GLY A 55 -3.06 2.92 -3.92
C GLY A 55 -2.71 1.99 -5.08
N SER A 56 -3.69 1.82 -5.97
CA SER A 56 -3.54 1.02 -7.19
C SER A 56 -2.88 1.84 -8.29
N ILE A 57 -1.95 1.22 -9.01
CA ILE A 57 -1.27 1.79 -10.17
C ILE A 57 -1.99 1.50 -11.50
N ALA A 58 -3.21 0.94 -11.46
CA ALA A 58 -3.96 0.56 -12.68
C ALA A 58 -4.22 1.73 -13.64
N ASN A 59 -4.30 2.96 -13.11
CA ASN A 59 -4.53 4.19 -13.89
C ASN A 59 -3.27 5.06 -14.00
N VAL A 60 -2.10 4.50 -13.68
CA VAL A 60 -0.81 5.22 -13.71
C VAL A 60 -0.06 4.85 -15.00
N THR A 61 0.45 5.86 -15.72
CA THR A 61 1.14 5.66 -17.00
C THR A 61 2.66 5.64 -16.89
N SER A 62 3.24 6.05 -15.76
CA SER A 62 4.69 6.13 -15.54
C SER A 62 5.06 5.71 -14.12
N MET A 63 6.20 5.03 -13.95
CA MET A 63 6.76 4.69 -12.63
C MET A 63 6.97 5.92 -11.74
N SER A 64 7.25 7.08 -12.32
CA SER A 64 7.38 8.35 -11.57
C SER A 64 6.09 8.83 -10.91
N GLN A 65 4.94 8.29 -11.31
CA GLN A 65 3.63 8.59 -10.74
C GLN A 65 3.15 7.50 -9.77
N TYR A 66 4.00 6.50 -9.44
CA TYR A 66 3.62 5.46 -8.50
C TYR A 66 3.45 6.06 -7.10
N PRO A 67 2.48 5.57 -6.32
CA PRO A 67 2.46 5.86 -4.90
C PRO A 67 3.66 5.22 -4.21
N ASP A 68 4.02 5.69 -3.01
CA ASP A 68 5.05 5.07 -2.19
C ASP A 68 4.71 3.60 -1.89
N LEU A 69 3.43 3.31 -1.69
CA LEU A 69 2.85 2.01 -1.36
C LEU A 69 1.87 1.55 -2.46
N VAL A 70 2.27 0.55 -3.24
CA VAL A 70 1.50 -0.02 -4.36
C VAL A 70 0.63 -1.16 -3.87
N LEU A 71 -0.66 -1.11 -4.20
CA LEU A 71 -1.65 -2.13 -3.88
C LEU A 71 -1.31 -3.46 -4.57
N VAL A 72 -1.25 -4.55 -3.81
CA VAL A 72 -1.03 -5.92 -4.31
C VAL A 72 -1.89 -6.93 -3.55
N GLN A 73 -2.02 -8.12 -4.13
CA GLN A 73 -2.53 -9.29 -3.43
C GLN A 73 -1.36 -10.21 -3.06
N ALA A 74 -1.25 -10.54 -1.78
CA ALA A 74 -0.25 -11.47 -1.26
C ALA A 74 -0.56 -12.92 -1.65
N THR A 75 0.44 -13.79 -1.56
CA THR A 75 0.32 -15.24 -1.81
C THR A 75 -0.67 -15.93 -0.88
N ASN A 76 -0.95 -15.36 0.29
CA ASN A 76 -1.95 -15.84 1.24
C ASN A 76 -3.36 -15.27 0.98
N GLY A 77 -3.58 -14.60 -0.16
CA GLY A 77 -4.86 -14.03 -0.57
C GLY A 77 -5.23 -12.68 0.08
N LYS A 78 -4.44 -12.19 1.03
CA LYS A 78 -4.68 -10.87 1.65
C LYS A 78 -4.29 -9.75 0.71
N VAL A 79 -5.12 -8.70 0.67
CA VAL A 79 -4.82 -7.46 -0.05
C VAL A 79 -4.04 -6.52 0.87
N GLY A 80 -2.95 -5.96 0.37
CA GLY A 80 -2.09 -5.02 1.08
C GLY A 80 -1.24 -4.20 0.14
N TYR A 81 -0.10 -3.74 0.62
CA TYR A 81 0.75 -2.80 -0.10
C TYR A 81 2.22 -3.22 -0.08
N VAL A 82 2.94 -2.95 -1.15
CA VAL A 82 4.40 -3.11 -1.24
C VAL A 82 5.02 -1.77 -1.58
N TYR A 83 6.26 -1.53 -1.19
CA TYR A 83 6.90 -0.28 -1.57
C TYR A 83 7.22 -0.27 -3.07
N ALA A 84 6.96 0.86 -3.75
CA ALA A 84 7.22 0.98 -5.19
C ALA A 84 8.68 0.64 -5.56
N HIS A 85 9.65 1.14 -4.79
CA HIS A 85 11.07 0.84 -5.00
C HIS A 85 11.44 -0.63 -4.85
N GLN A 86 10.62 -1.45 -4.16
CA GLN A 86 10.85 -2.89 -4.04
C GLN A 86 10.40 -3.64 -5.30
N LEU A 87 9.46 -3.06 -6.07
CA LEU A 87 9.02 -3.60 -7.35
C LEU A 87 10.05 -3.38 -8.45
N ASP A 88 10.91 -2.36 -8.32
CA ASP A 88 11.96 -2.11 -9.29
C ASP A 88 12.89 -3.34 -9.40
N GLY A 89 13.16 -3.76 -10.63
CA GLY A 89 14.01 -4.91 -10.97
C GLY A 89 15.50 -4.68 -10.71
N GLY A 90 15.87 -3.55 -10.09
CA GLY A 90 17.24 -3.07 -9.99
C GLY A 90 17.66 -2.28 -11.24
N PRO A 91 18.94 -1.86 -11.30
CA PRO A 91 19.46 -1.10 -12.43
C PRO A 91 19.42 -1.92 -13.72
N MET A 92 19.01 -1.29 -14.82
CA MET A 92 19.12 -1.94 -16.14
C MET A 92 20.60 -2.18 -16.50
N PRO A 93 20.95 -3.39 -16.96
CA PRO A 93 22.30 -3.67 -17.42
C PRO A 93 22.62 -2.84 -18.67
N LYS A 94 23.81 -2.23 -18.70
CA LYS A 94 24.30 -1.42 -19.83
C LYS A 94 25.05 -2.25 -20.87
N THR A 95 25.43 -3.48 -20.53
CA THR A 95 26.15 -4.41 -21.43
C THR A 95 25.59 -5.82 -21.34
N PRO A 96 25.76 -6.66 -22.38
CA PRO A 96 25.37 -8.07 -22.33
C PRO A 96 26.03 -8.83 -21.19
N GLN A 97 27.33 -8.60 -20.91
CA GLN A 97 28.01 -9.25 -19.79
C GLN A 97 27.40 -8.85 -18.44
N GLN A 98 27.04 -7.58 -18.28
CA GLN A 98 26.38 -7.10 -17.07
C GLN A 98 24.98 -7.70 -16.90
N ALA A 99 24.25 -7.93 -18.00
CA ALA A 99 22.95 -8.59 -17.96
C ALA A 99 23.04 -10.03 -17.44
N ILE A 100 24.06 -10.78 -17.84
CA ILE A 100 24.31 -12.14 -17.34
C ILE A 100 24.61 -12.11 -15.83
N ALA A 101 25.42 -11.15 -15.37
CA ALA A 101 25.75 -11.00 -13.96
C ALA A 101 24.55 -10.54 -13.11
N MET A 102 23.65 -9.73 -13.68
CA MET A 102 22.45 -9.20 -13.02
C MET A 102 21.23 -10.12 -13.16
N ASN A 103 21.36 -11.26 -13.84
CA ASN A 103 20.26 -12.19 -14.01
C ASN A 103 19.79 -12.70 -12.62
N PRO A 104 18.54 -12.40 -12.20
CA PRO A 104 18.05 -12.81 -10.89
C PRO A 104 18.07 -14.34 -10.79
N LYS A 105 18.77 -14.87 -9.79
CA LYS A 105 18.98 -16.32 -9.60
C LYS A 105 17.76 -17.06 -9.03
N GLY A 106 16.59 -16.43 -8.96
CA GLY A 106 15.39 -17.03 -8.40
C GLY A 106 14.30 -16.01 -8.07
N PRO A 107 13.18 -16.49 -7.51
CA PRO A 107 12.05 -15.63 -7.15
C PRO A 107 12.44 -14.64 -6.04
N ARG A 108 12.04 -13.38 -6.21
CA ARG A 108 12.14 -12.33 -5.21
C ARG A 108 10.89 -12.35 -4.34
N ILE A 109 11.08 -12.50 -3.04
CA ILE A 109 10.02 -12.44 -2.03
C ILE A 109 9.99 -11.03 -1.46
N ILE A 110 8.84 -10.35 -1.58
CA ILE A 110 8.61 -8.99 -1.12
C ILE A 110 7.57 -9.03 0.01
N PRO A 111 7.84 -8.44 1.18
CA PRO A 111 6.83 -8.35 2.25
C PRO A 111 5.67 -7.46 1.82
N VAL A 112 4.45 -7.91 2.10
CA VAL A 112 3.22 -7.15 1.88
C VAL A 112 2.79 -6.54 3.21
N TYR A 113 2.63 -5.23 3.22
CA TYR A 113 2.30 -4.42 4.38
C TYR A 113 0.81 -4.04 4.42
N ALA A 114 0.30 -3.73 5.61
CA ALA A 114 -0.95 -3.01 5.77
C ALA A 114 -0.82 -1.54 5.29
N VAL A 115 -1.92 -0.80 5.26
CA VAL A 115 -1.95 0.62 4.83
C VAL A 115 -1.01 1.53 5.62
N ASN A 116 -0.66 1.16 6.85
CA ASN A 116 0.32 1.88 7.67
C ASN A 116 1.77 1.75 7.17
N GLY A 117 2.06 0.90 6.16
CA GLY A 117 3.42 0.73 5.62
C GLY A 117 4.42 0.04 6.56
N MET A 118 3.98 -0.47 7.71
CA MET A 118 4.82 -1.06 8.75
C MET A 118 4.43 -2.50 9.10
N THR A 119 3.14 -2.80 9.19
CA THR A 119 2.67 -4.12 9.61
C THR A 119 2.72 -5.09 8.44
N VAL A 120 3.53 -6.14 8.54
CA VAL A 120 3.59 -7.22 7.53
C VAL A 120 2.37 -8.13 7.67
N ILE A 121 1.65 -8.33 6.57
CA ILE A 121 0.43 -9.15 6.50
C ILE A 121 0.53 -10.33 5.53
N GLY A 122 1.60 -10.40 4.74
CA GLY A 122 1.84 -11.47 3.77
C GLY A 122 3.10 -11.24 2.96
N HIS A 123 3.23 -11.99 1.86
CA HIS A 123 4.34 -11.88 0.93
C HIS A 123 3.84 -11.87 -0.51
N PHE A 124 4.56 -11.18 -1.38
CA PHE A 124 4.35 -11.12 -2.82
C PHE A 124 5.61 -11.66 -3.52
N VAL A 125 5.46 -12.39 -4.61
CA VAL A 125 6.58 -13.07 -5.27
C VAL A 125 6.73 -12.59 -6.70
N ILE A 126 7.93 -12.13 -7.06
CA ILE A 126 8.29 -11.71 -8.42
C ILE A 126 9.31 -12.70 -8.99
N GLY A 127 9.14 -13.15 -10.24
CA GLY A 127 10.16 -13.97 -10.93
C GLY A 127 10.11 -15.47 -10.63
N GLY A 128 8.93 -16.04 -10.42
CA GLY A 128 8.72 -17.46 -10.15
C GLY A 128 7.58 -18.07 -10.96
N GLY A 129 7.44 -17.70 -12.24
CA GLY A 129 6.43 -18.30 -13.10
C GLY A 129 6.66 -19.81 -13.21
N THR A 130 5.80 -20.61 -12.60
CA THR A 130 5.69 -22.02 -12.94
C THR A 130 5.13 -22.06 -14.35
N VAL A 131 5.95 -22.43 -15.33
CA VAL A 131 5.43 -22.89 -16.62
C VAL A 131 4.69 -24.19 -16.31
N THR A 132 3.39 -24.11 -16.04
CA THR A 132 2.54 -25.29 -16.06
C THR A 132 2.39 -25.67 -17.51
N THR A 133 3.36 -26.42 -18.05
CA THR A 133 3.23 -27.14 -19.32
C THR A 133 2.10 -28.16 -19.11
N SER A 134 0.85 -27.73 -19.37
CA SER A 134 -0.26 -28.64 -19.58
C SER A 134 0.02 -29.37 -20.90
N ASN A 135 0.80 -30.43 -20.83
CA ASN A 135 0.98 -31.38 -21.92
C ASN A 135 -0.39 -32.03 -22.16
N ARG A 136 -1.07 -31.61 -23.23
CA ARG A 136 -2.25 -32.30 -23.78
C ARG A 136 -1.82 -33.08 -25.00
#